data_AF-A0A849V695-F1
#
_entry.id   AF-A0A849V695-F1
#
_cell.length_a   1.000
_cell.length_b   1.000
_cell.length_c   1.000
_cell.angle_alpha   90.00
_cell.angle_beta   90.00
_cell.angle_gamma   90.00
#
_symmetry.space_group_name_H-M   'P 1'
#
loop_
_entity.id
_entity.type
_entity.pdbx_description
1 polymer ?
#
loop_
_entity_poly.entity_id
_entity_poly.type
_entity_poly.pdbx_seq_one_letter_code
_entity_poly.pdbx_strand_id
1 'polypeptide(L)'
;MPDIIAKLKEMAFDGDTTAAKLLLDRSYPSIKPYSLPVTVDTGANLNDTAKNLITAATSGNLAPDVAAMLTNAITGLAKLTELEELSQRIARLEDKKCHRYNKSKPG
;
A
#
# COMPACT_ATOMS: atom_id res chain seq x y z
N MET A 1 -33.65 28.49 0.03
CA MET A 1 -32.18 28.24 -0.06
C MET A 1 -31.33 29.47 -0.36
N PRO A 2 -31.71 30.44 -1.23
CA PRO A 2 -30.84 31.60 -1.50
C PRO A 2 -30.63 32.49 -0.27
N ASP A 3 -31.61 32.57 0.63
CA ASP A 3 -31.54 33.43 1.84
C ASP A 3 -30.44 32.98 2.81
N ILE A 4 -30.18 31.68 2.91
CA ILE A 4 -29.10 31.13 3.75
C ILE A 4 -27.73 31.51 3.20
N ILE A 5 -27.58 31.50 1.87
CA ILE A 5 -26.34 31.88 1.18
C ILE A 5 -26.10 33.38 1.35
N ALA A 6 -27.14 34.20 1.23
CA ALA A 6 -27.05 35.64 1.47
C ALA A 6 -26.60 35.95 2.91
N LYS A 7 -27.17 35.25 3.90
CA LYS A 7 -26.77 35.44 5.30
C LYS A 7 -25.34 35.00 5.58
N LEU A 8 -24.90 33.87 5.01
CA LEU A 8 -23.52 33.41 5.11
C LEU A 8 -22.54 34.40 4.47
N LYS A 9 -22.93 35.05 3.37
CA LYS A 9 -22.12 36.07 2.71
C LYS A 9 -21.92 37.31 3.58
N GLU A 10 -22.98 37.81 4.24
CA GLU A 10 -22.86 38.91 5.20
C GLU A 10 -21.91 38.54 6.35
N MET A 11 -22.14 37.38 6.97
CA MET A 11 -21.30 36.91 8.08
C MET A 11 -19.84 36.76 7.68
N ALA A 12 -19.57 36.25 6.47
CA ALA A 12 -18.21 36.12 5.95
C ALA A 12 -17.52 37.49 5.77
N PHE A 13 -18.26 38.52 5.30
CA PHE A 13 -17.71 39.88 5.18
C PHE A 13 -17.52 40.57 6.53
N ASP A 14 -18.33 40.24 7.53
CA ASP A 14 -18.18 40.71 8.91
C ASP A 14 -17.04 40.00 9.68
N GLY A 15 -16.32 39.08 9.02
CA GLY A 15 -15.12 38.44 9.57
C GLY A 15 -15.33 37.01 10.08
N ASP A 16 -16.50 36.40 9.88
CA ASP A 16 -16.72 35.00 10.20
C ASP A 16 -15.98 34.10 9.20
N THR A 17 -14.76 33.71 9.58
CA THR A 17 -13.90 32.80 8.80
C THR A 17 -14.54 31.44 8.54
N THR A 18 -15.50 31.00 9.36
CA THR A 18 -16.22 29.73 9.18
C THR A 18 -17.23 29.85 8.03
N ALA A 19 -18.00 30.94 8.00
CA ALA A 19 -18.92 31.24 6.90
C ALA A 19 -18.17 31.44 5.58
N ALA A 20 -17.04 32.15 5.62
CA ALA A 20 -16.16 32.32 4.47
C ALA A 20 -15.63 30.99 3.94
N LYS A 21 -15.11 30.12 4.83
CA LYS A 21 -14.61 28.79 4.46
C LYS A 21 -15.70 27.92 3.83
N LEU A 22 -16.92 27.92 4.39
CA LEU A 22 -18.04 27.13 3.87
C LEU A 22 -18.44 27.56 2.45
N LEU A 23 -18.44 28.87 2.17
CA LEU A 23 -18.69 29.40 0.84
C LEU A 23 -17.54 29.06 -0.12
N LEU A 24 -16.29 29.12 0.32
CA LEU A 24 -15.11 28.76 -0.47
C LEU A 24 -15.08 27.27 -0.81
N ASP A 25 -15.33 26.39 0.17
CA ASP A 25 -15.38 24.93 -0.02
C ASP A 25 -16.51 24.49 -0.97
N ARG A 26 -17.53 25.33 -1.18
CA ARG A 26 -18.62 25.07 -2.14
C ARG A 26 -18.41 25.70 -3.51
N SER A 27 -17.69 26.82 -3.58
CA SER A 27 -17.37 27.49 -4.84
C SER A 27 -16.16 26.87 -5.52
N TYR A 28 -15.18 26.40 -4.74
CA TYR A 28 -14.02 25.68 -5.23
C TYR A 28 -14.17 24.19 -4.93
N PRO A 29 -14.05 23.30 -5.93
CA PRO A 29 -13.96 21.88 -5.65
C PRO A 29 -12.70 21.61 -4.82
N SER A 30 -12.85 20.80 -3.75
CA SER A 30 -11.70 20.34 -2.97
C SER A 30 -10.74 19.57 -3.89
N ILE A 31 -9.57 20.17 -4.15
CA ILE A 31 -8.48 19.49 -4.87
C ILE A 31 -7.99 18.40 -3.94
N LYS A 32 -8.37 17.16 -4.23
CA LYS A 32 -7.81 16.02 -3.52
C LYS A 32 -6.31 15.96 -3.82
N PRO A 33 -5.44 15.78 -2.81
CA PRO A 33 -4.04 15.48 -3.07
C PRO A 33 -3.99 14.21 -3.94
N TYR A 34 -3.45 14.33 -5.14
CA TYR A 34 -3.21 13.20 -6.03
C TYR A 34 -1.70 13.03 -6.18
N SER A 35 -1.24 11.78 -6.08
CA SER A 35 0.14 11.45 -6.37
C SER A 35 0.29 11.18 -7.87
N LEU A 36 1.34 11.73 -8.48
CA LEU A 36 1.68 11.40 -9.86
C LEU A 36 2.01 9.90 -9.96
N PRO A 37 1.55 9.20 -11.00
CA PRO A 37 1.93 7.80 -11.19
C PRO A 37 3.44 7.72 -11.39
N VAL A 38 4.11 6.98 -10.52
CA VAL A 38 5.55 6.74 -10.61
C VAL A 38 5.78 5.39 -11.27
N THR A 39 6.66 5.36 -12.27
CA THR A 39 7.12 4.11 -12.88
C THR A 39 8.34 3.63 -12.12
N VAL A 40 8.29 2.40 -11.61
CA VAL A 40 9.43 1.78 -10.93
C VAL A 40 9.84 0.55 -11.72
N ASP A 41 11.14 0.41 -11.95
CA ASP A 41 11.69 -0.75 -12.64
C ASP A 41 11.67 -2.00 -11.74
N THR A 42 11.15 -3.11 -12.26
CA THR A 42 11.10 -4.39 -11.57
C THR A 42 12.35 -5.20 -11.86
N GLY A 43 12.94 -5.80 -10.82
CA GLY A 43 14.10 -6.68 -10.97
C GLY A 43 13.71 -8.13 -11.30
N ALA A 44 14.71 -8.99 -11.49
CA ALA A 44 14.50 -10.42 -11.76
C ALA A 44 13.88 -11.19 -10.58
N ASN A 45 14.00 -10.65 -9.36
CA ASN A 45 13.43 -11.19 -8.15
C ASN A 45 12.95 -10.05 -7.22
N LEU A 46 12.30 -10.45 -6.12
CA LEU A 46 11.76 -9.54 -5.11
C LEU A 46 12.85 -8.66 -4.46
N ASN A 47 14.05 -9.19 -4.28
CA ASN A 47 15.17 -8.46 -3.67
C ASN A 47 15.69 -7.36 -4.59
N ASP A 48 15.86 -7.68 -5.88
CA ASP A 48 16.28 -6.70 -6.89
C ASP A 48 15.23 -5.59 -7.06
N THR A 49 13.94 -5.95 -7.04
CA THR A 49 12.85 -4.98 -7.07
C THR A 49 12.87 -4.06 -5.84
N ALA A 50 13.13 -4.60 -4.63
CA ALA A 50 13.28 -3.80 -3.42
C ALA A 50 14.48 -2.85 -3.49
N LYS A 51 15.62 -3.29 -4.03
CA LYS A 51 16.78 -2.43 -4.26
C LYS A 51 16.46 -1.29 -5.22
N ASN A 52 15.80 -1.60 -6.35
CA ASN A 52 15.40 -0.59 -7.34
C ASN A 52 14.49 0.48 -6.72
N LEU A 53 13.56 0.10 -5.85
CA LEU A 53 12.71 1.05 -5.10
C LEU A 53 13.52 1.98 -4.22
N ILE A 54 14.48 1.43 -3.47
CA ILE A 54 15.37 2.22 -2.59
C ILE A 54 16.20 3.19 -3.44
N THR A 55 16.77 2.74 -4.56
CA THR A 55 17.53 3.59 -5.48
C THR A 55 16.67 4.68 -6.11
N ALA A 56 15.43 4.37 -6.47
CA ALA A 56 14.49 5.37 -7.00
C ALA A 56 14.16 6.45 -5.96
N ALA A 57 14.06 6.07 -4.68
CA ALA A 57 13.85 7.02 -3.59
C ALA A 57 15.08 7.90 -3.34
N THR A 58 16.28 7.32 -3.29
CA THR A 58 17.51 8.09 -3.04
C THR A 58 17.90 9.00 -4.20
N SER A 59 17.49 8.67 -5.43
CA SER A 59 17.69 9.52 -6.62
C SER A 59 16.64 10.62 -6.77
N GLY A 60 15.61 10.65 -5.91
CA GLY A 60 14.54 11.66 -5.95
C GLY A 60 13.43 11.38 -6.98
N ASN A 61 13.46 10.23 -7.65
CA ASN A 61 12.43 9.82 -8.62
C ASN A 61 11.17 9.24 -7.96
N LEU A 62 11.27 8.80 -6.71
CA LEU A 62 10.17 8.22 -5.94
C LEU A 62 10.13 8.84 -4.54
N ALA A 63 8.93 9.12 -4.03
CA ALA A 63 8.78 9.63 -2.68
C ALA A 63 9.21 8.57 -1.64
N PRO A 64 9.98 8.92 -0.58
CA PRO A 64 10.50 7.95 0.38
C PRO A 64 9.43 7.16 1.13
N ASP A 65 8.28 7.77 1.40
CA ASP A 65 7.12 7.14 2.04
C ASP A 65 6.52 6.04 1.15
N VAL A 66 6.36 6.32 -0.15
CA VAL A 66 5.87 5.34 -1.13
C VAL A 66 6.87 4.19 -1.27
N ALA A 67 8.17 4.48 -1.32
CA ALA A 67 9.21 3.45 -1.38
C ALA A 67 9.20 2.54 -0.15
N ALA A 68 9.02 3.10 1.05
CA ALA A 68 8.89 2.34 2.29
C ALA A 68 7.64 1.44 2.27
N MET A 69 6.48 1.97 1.83
CA MET A 69 5.25 1.18 1.69
C MET A 69 5.43 -0.01 0.74
N LEU A 70 6.01 0.22 -0.44
CA LEU A 70 6.23 -0.83 -1.43
C LEU A 70 7.24 -1.88 -0.94
N THR A 71 8.31 -1.46 -0.27
CA THR A 71 9.31 -2.37 0.30
C THR A 71 8.70 -3.27 1.39
N ASN A 72 7.80 -2.72 2.21
CA ASN A 72 7.05 -3.49 3.20
C ASN A 72 6.12 -4.52 2.54
N ALA A 73 5.44 -4.15 1.46
CA ALA A 73 4.60 -5.07 0.69
C ALA A 73 5.42 -6.23 0.10
N ILE A 74 6.59 -5.93 -0.49
CA ILE A 74 7.52 -6.96 -1.00
C ILE A 74 7.99 -7.89 0.12
N THR A 75 8.30 -7.35 1.30
CA THR A 75 8.70 -8.15 2.47
C THR A 75 7.56 -9.08 2.93
N GLY A 76 6.33 -8.60 2.90
CA GLY A 76 5.15 -9.43 3.18
C GLY A 76 5.01 -10.59 2.20
N LEU A 77 5.18 -10.31 0.91
CA LEU A 77 5.13 -11.33 -0.13
C LEU A 77 6.24 -12.37 0.01
N ALA A 78 7.47 -11.93 0.29
CA ALA A 78 8.61 -12.84 0.49
C ALA A 78 8.35 -13.83 1.65
N LYS A 79 7.81 -13.34 2.77
CA LYS A 79 7.43 -14.20 3.91
C LYS A 79 6.35 -15.21 3.54
N LEU A 80 5.35 -14.82 2.73
CA LEU A 80 4.32 -15.74 2.26
C LEU A 80 4.92 -16.85 1.41
N THR A 81 5.81 -16.50 0.46
CA THR A 81 6.50 -17.49 -0.37
C THR A 81 7.36 -18.44 0.47
N GLU A 82 8.12 -17.92 1.44
CA GLU A 82 8.90 -18.76 2.36
C GLU A 82 8.03 -19.73 3.16
N LEU A 83 6.87 -19.28 3.64
CA LEU A 83 5.92 -20.13 4.35
C LEU A 83 5.37 -21.24 3.44
N GLU A 84 5.01 -20.92 2.20
CA GLU A 84 4.56 -21.92 1.23
C GLU A 84 5.63 -22.97 0.95
N GLU A 85 6.89 -22.57 0.76
CA GLU A 85 8.00 -23.49 0.57
C GLU A 85 8.21 -24.42 1.77
N LEU A 86 8.12 -23.88 2.99
CA LEU A 86 8.23 -24.66 4.22
C LEU A 86 7.07 -25.64 4.36
N SER A 87 5.84 -25.21 4.11
CA SER A 87 4.65 -26.08 4.12
C SER A 87 4.78 -27.24 3.12
N GLN A 88 5.24 -26.96 1.91
CA GLN A 88 5.49 -28.01 0.90
C GLN A 88 6.57 -29.00 1.34
N ARG A 89 7.65 -28.52 1.97
CA ARG A 89 8.72 -29.38 2.49
C ARG A 89 8.22 -30.27 3.63
N ILE A 90 7.40 -29.74 4.53
CA ILE A 90 6.78 -30.50 5.63
C ILE A 90 5.88 -31.60 5.06
N ALA A 91 4.98 -31.27 4.14
CA ALA A 91 4.08 -32.25 3.52
C ALA A 91 4.85 -33.41 2.87
N ARG A 92 5.90 -33.11 2.10
CA ARG A 92 6.78 -34.15 1.49
C ARG A 92 7.47 -35.03 2.53
N LEU A 93 7.81 -34.50 3.70
CA LEU A 93 8.43 -35.28 4.78
C LEU A 93 7.43 -36.18 5.48
N GLU A 94 6.20 -35.71 5.66
CA GLU A 94 5.10 -36.47 6.25
C GLU A 94 4.67 -37.63 5.35
N ASP A 95 4.56 -37.40 4.04
CA ASP A 95 4.28 -38.46 3.05
C ASP A 95 5.34 -39.56 3.09
N LYS A 96 6.62 -39.18 3.13
CA LYS A 96 7.74 -40.14 3.23
C LYS A 96 7.73 -40.93 4.54
N LYS A 97 7.25 -40.34 5.65
CA LYS A 97 7.09 -41.04 6.92
C LYS A 97 5.92 -42.03 6.85
N CYS A 98 4.77 -41.60 6.31
CA CYS A 98 3.61 -42.46 6.13
C CYS A 98 3.93 -43.67 5.24
N HIS A 99 4.61 -43.46 4.11
CA HIS A 99 5.04 -44.52 3.20
C HIS A 99 5.99 -45.54 3.86
N ARG A 100 6.89 -45.08 4.74
CA ARG A 100 7.78 -45.98 5.50
C ARG A 100 7.05 -46.79 6.56
N TYR A 101 6.10 -46.18 7.28
CA TYR A 101 5.28 -46.86 8.28
C TYR A 101 4.42 -47.97 7.66
N ASN A 102 3.85 -47.72 6.47
CA ASN A 102 3.00 -48.70 5.80
C ASN A 102 3.82 -49.89 5.24
N LYS A 103 5.10 -49.68 4.89
CA LYS A 103 6.02 -50.76 4.47
C LYS A 103 6.55 -51.62 5.62
N SER A 104 6.50 -51.15 6.87
CA SER A 104 7.08 -51.85 8.03
C SER A 104 6.09 -52.70 8.84
N LYS A 105 4.79 -52.70 8.49
CA LYS A 105 3.84 -53.64 9.09
C LYS A 105 3.91 -54.99 8.35
N PRO A 106 4.32 -56.09 8.99
CA PRO A 106 4.06 -57.42 8.43
C PRO A 106 2.54 -57.67 8.45
N GLY A 107 2.02 -58.07 7.30
CA GLY A 107 0.69 -58.69 7.21
C GLY A 107 0.68 -60.08 7.81
#